data_AF-A0A1I5BZJ4-F1
#
_entry.id   AF-A0A1I5BZJ4-F1
#
_cell.length_a   1.000
_cell.length_b   1.000
_cell.length_c   1.000
_cell.angle_alpha   90.00
_cell.angle_beta   90.00
_cell.angle_gamma   90.00
#
_symmetry.space_group_name_H-M   'P 1'
#
loop_
_entity.id
_entity.type
_entity.pdbx_description
1 polymer ?
#
loop_
_entity_poly.entity_id
_entity_poly.type
_entity_poly.pdbx_seq_one_letter_code
_entity_poly.pdbx_strand_id
1 'polypeptide(L)'
;MKYLPILLITILLASCQTSNKNLSADDIVNNAIEVAGGDKFDTTSYSFQFRDKQYHAARYNGYYSLVREFNQDSVGFIQDYISNSGFERYINKKRVNLADSTAAKLSASVNSVHYFAILPYGLNDAAVNKQLIGKVTVNDVPYYKIKVTFEKEGGGEDFEDEFVYWIQTETFKVDYLAYSYEEEDGVGFRFREAFNERYVLGLRFVDYNNYKPEAEGISVEDLDDLFEKQQLKLLSKIKLETIVEGSPLKVNP
;
A
#
# COMPACT_ATOMS: atom_id res chain seq x y z
N MET A 1 -50.14 -29.01 29.42
CA MET A 1 -48.93 -28.90 28.56
C MET A 1 -49.30 -28.58 27.10
N LYS A 2 -50.10 -27.53 26.84
CA LYS A 2 -50.62 -27.21 25.47
C LYS A 2 -50.07 -25.91 24.86
N TYR A 3 -49.22 -25.17 25.58
CA TYR A 3 -48.68 -23.88 25.12
C TYR A 3 -47.17 -23.91 24.84
N LEU A 4 -46.51 -25.07 25.05
CA LEU A 4 -45.08 -25.23 24.80
C LEU A 4 -44.67 -25.14 23.31
N PRO A 5 -45.50 -25.49 22.30
CA PRO A 5 -45.08 -25.33 20.90
C PRO A 5 -45.14 -23.86 20.42
N ILE A 6 -45.90 -23.00 21.09
CA ILE A 6 -46.11 -21.60 20.66
C ILE A 6 -44.94 -20.72 21.10
N LEU A 7 -44.27 -21.05 22.22
CA LEU A 7 -43.10 -20.31 22.71
C LEU A 7 -41.83 -20.59 21.90
N LEU A 8 -41.76 -21.71 21.17
CA LEU A 8 -40.59 -22.08 20.38
C LEU A 8 -40.53 -21.40 19.00
N ILE A 9 -41.68 -20.91 18.51
CA ILE A 9 -41.80 -20.29 17.17
C ILE A 9 -41.46 -18.78 17.23
N THR A 10 -41.64 -18.13 18.38
CA THR A 10 -41.31 -16.70 18.55
C THR A 10 -39.81 -16.44 18.72
N ILE A 11 -39.02 -17.41 19.17
CA ILE A 11 -37.56 -17.27 19.35
C ILE A 11 -36.81 -17.39 18.00
N LEU A 12 -37.40 -18.03 17.00
CA LEU A 12 -36.80 -18.19 15.67
C LEU A 12 -36.91 -16.94 14.78
N LEU A 13 -37.76 -15.97 15.12
CA LEU A 13 -37.92 -14.72 14.36
C LEU A 13 -37.04 -13.57 14.89
N ALA A 14 -36.32 -13.77 16.00
CA ALA A 14 -35.41 -12.77 16.57
C ALA A 14 -33.96 -12.91 16.07
N SER A 15 -33.65 -13.93 15.26
CA SER A 15 -32.30 -14.21 14.74
C SER A 15 -32.18 -13.83 13.27
N CYS A 16 -32.00 -12.54 13.02
CA CYS A 16 -31.32 -11.91 11.86
C CYS A 16 -31.93 -10.53 11.58
N GLN A 17 -31.70 -9.58 12.48
CA GLN A 17 -31.37 -8.24 12.00
C GLN A 17 -29.86 -8.22 11.84
N THR A 18 -29.35 -8.74 10.72
CA THR A 18 -28.04 -8.32 10.23
C THR A 18 -28.18 -6.82 10.00
N SER A 19 -27.72 -6.03 10.97
CA SER A 19 -27.58 -4.60 10.75
C SER A 19 -26.69 -4.46 9.52
N ASN A 20 -27.27 -3.98 8.42
CA ASN A 20 -26.49 -3.46 7.29
C ASN A 20 -25.76 -2.23 7.83
N LYS A 21 -24.69 -2.46 8.59
CA LYS A 21 -23.82 -1.41 9.07
C LYS A 21 -23.06 -0.93 7.85
N ASN A 22 -23.48 0.21 7.31
CA ASN A 22 -22.71 0.90 6.29
C ASN A 22 -21.34 1.22 6.89
N LEU A 23 -20.30 0.59 6.35
CA LEU A 23 -18.93 0.83 6.77
C LEU A 23 -18.47 2.21 6.28
N SER A 24 -17.80 2.95 7.15
CA SER A 24 -17.10 4.18 6.76
C SER A 24 -15.83 3.84 5.96
N ALA A 25 -15.21 4.87 5.35
CA ALA A 25 -13.92 4.68 4.67
C ALA A 25 -12.85 4.16 5.63
N ASP A 26 -12.82 4.68 6.86
CA ASP A 26 -11.90 4.23 7.92
C ASP A 26 -12.16 2.79 8.32
N ASP A 27 -13.42 2.39 8.49
CA ASP A 27 -13.75 0.98 8.79
C ASP A 27 -13.22 0.05 7.70
N ILE A 28 -13.41 0.40 6.42
CA ILE A 28 -12.98 -0.41 5.28
C ILE A 28 -11.46 -0.50 5.23
N VAL A 29 -10.76 0.62 5.36
CA VAL A 29 -9.28 0.67 5.35
C VAL A 29 -8.70 -0.09 6.55
N ASN A 30 -9.28 0.05 7.74
CA ASN A 30 -8.83 -0.68 8.93
C ASN A 30 -8.97 -2.19 8.76
N ASN A 31 -10.10 -2.67 8.21
CA ASN A 31 -10.25 -4.09 7.89
C ASN A 31 -9.21 -4.54 6.84
N ALA A 32 -8.91 -3.71 5.84
CA ALA A 32 -7.91 -4.03 4.83
C ALA A 32 -6.49 -4.12 5.40
N ILE A 33 -6.15 -3.22 6.33
CA ILE A 33 -4.87 -3.24 7.06
C ILE A 33 -4.77 -4.50 7.93
N GLU A 34 -5.84 -4.85 8.66
CA GLU A 34 -5.89 -6.04 9.50
C GLU A 34 -5.66 -7.32 8.68
N VAL A 35 -6.36 -7.47 7.54
CA VAL A 35 -6.18 -8.63 6.63
C VAL A 35 -4.78 -8.67 6.01
N ALA A 36 -4.14 -7.50 5.83
CA ALA A 36 -2.79 -7.42 5.30
C ALA A 36 -1.70 -7.74 6.34
N GLY A 37 -1.99 -7.70 7.64
CA GLY A 37 -1.02 -8.01 8.69
C GLY A 37 -1.20 -7.22 9.98
N GLY A 38 -1.98 -6.14 9.94
CA GLY A 38 -2.31 -5.31 11.11
C GLY A 38 -1.06 -4.84 11.87
N ASP A 39 -1.15 -4.91 13.19
CA ASP A 39 -0.09 -4.49 14.13
C ASP A 39 1.24 -5.25 13.96
N LYS A 40 1.27 -6.36 13.22
CA LYS A 40 2.53 -7.07 12.96
C LYS A 40 3.48 -6.22 12.12
N PHE A 41 2.98 -5.32 11.27
CA PHE A 41 3.84 -4.42 10.51
C PHE A 41 4.71 -3.54 11.43
N ASP A 42 4.23 -3.19 12.62
CA ASP A 42 4.94 -2.35 13.59
C ASP A 42 6.03 -3.06 14.39
N THR A 43 6.07 -4.39 14.35
CA THR A 43 6.97 -5.21 15.19
C THR A 43 7.78 -6.22 14.40
N THR A 44 7.68 -6.21 13.07
CA THR A 44 8.33 -7.19 12.20
C THR A 44 9.54 -6.59 11.49
N SER A 45 10.57 -7.42 11.34
CA SER A 45 11.68 -7.18 10.42
C SER A 45 11.56 -8.10 9.22
N TYR A 46 11.67 -7.54 8.02
CA TYR A 46 11.60 -8.29 6.77
C TYR A 46 12.59 -7.73 5.75
N SER A 47 12.88 -8.52 4.73
CA SER A 47 13.74 -8.13 3.62
C SER A 47 13.19 -8.68 2.32
N PHE A 48 13.39 -7.93 1.24
CA PHE A 48 12.95 -8.31 -0.09
C PHE A 48 13.87 -7.71 -1.13
N GLN A 49 13.95 -8.36 -2.28
CA GLN A 49 14.59 -7.83 -3.46
C GLN A 49 13.55 -7.13 -4.33
N PHE A 50 13.91 -5.96 -4.85
CA PHE A 50 13.12 -5.27 -5.85
C PHE A 50 14.03 -4.82 -6.98
N ARG A 51 13.81 -5.39 -8.17
CA ARG A 51 14.70 -5.24 -9.33
C ARG A 51 16.13 -5.67 -8.96
N ASP A 52 17.11 -4.78 -9.16
CA ASP A 52 18.54 -4.97 -8.94
C ASP A 52 19.00 -4.60 -7.51
N LYS A 53 18.08 -4.32 -6.59
CA LYS A 53 18.40 -3.77 -5.25
C LYS A 53 17.78 -4.59 -4.13
N GLN A 54 18.49 -4.66 -3.01
CA GLN A 54 18.04 -5.29 -1.80
C GLN A 54 17.42 -4.25 -0.86
N TYR A 55 16.29 -4.59 -0.24
CA TYR A 55 15.60 -3.75 0.72
C TYR A 55 15.46 -4.49 2.05
N HIS A 56 15.60 -3.74 3.13
CA HIS A 56 15.42 -4.22 4.51
C HIS A 56 14.54 -3.25 5.27
N ALA A 57 13.56 -3.76 5.99
CA ALA A 57 12.72 -2.97 6.87
C ALA A 57 12.74 -3.61 8.26
N ALA A 58 12.86 -2.77 9.28
CA ALA A 58 12.62 -3.14 10.66
C ALA A 58 11.78 -2.05 11.31
N ARG A 59 10.74 -2.47 12.04
CA ARG A 59 9.88 -1.58 12.82
C ARG A 59 9.73 -2.11 14.23
N TYR A 60 9.63 -1.19 15.18
CA TYR A 60 9.33 -1.49 16.57
C TYR A 60 8.66 -0.29 17.23
N ASN A 61 7.33 -0.34 17.39
CA ASN A 61 6.53 0.64 18.14
C ASN A 61 6.82 2.10 17.75
N GLY A 62 6.65 2.43 16.47
CA GLY A 62 6.89 3.78 15.92
C GLY A 62 8.34 4.10 15.57
N TYR A 63 9.30 3.29 16.03
CA TYR A 63 10.68 3.35 15.55
C TYR A 63 10.87 2.47 14.32
N TYR A 64 11.66 2.94 13.36
CA TYR A 64 11.91 2.19 12.13
C TYR A 64 13.31 2.38 11.55
N SER A 65 13.74 1.40 10.77
CA SER A 65 14.90 1.48 9.89
C SER A 65 14.55 0.86 8.53
N LEU A 66 14.59 1.69 7.49
CA LEU A 66 14.35 1.30 6.11
C LEU A 66 15.64 1.44 5.34
N VAL A 67 16.11 0.35 4.73
CA VAL A 67 17.40 0.28 4.07
C VAL A 67 17.23 -0.11 2.61
N ARG A 68 18.04 0.49 1.73
CA ARG A 68 18.25 0.04 0.35
C ARG A 68 19.74 -0.18 0.11
N GLU A 69 20.09 -1.33 -0.41
CA GLU A 69 21.47 -1.73 -0.69
C GLU A 69 21.65 -2.16 -2.16
N PHE A 70 22.74 -1.71 -2.78
CA PHE A 70 23.08 -2.07 -4.16
C PHE A 70 24.54 -1.74 -4.49
N ASN A 71 25.07 -2.38 -5.53
CA ASN A 71 26.35 -1.99 -6.12
C ASN A 71 26.11 -1.03 -7.28
N GLN A 72 26.91 0.04 -7.34
CA GLN A 72 26.90 1.00 -8.43
C GLN A 72 28.27 1.01 -9.11
N ASP A 73 28.28 0.79 -10.42
CA ASP A 73 29.50 0.78 -11.22
C ASP A 73 30.33 2.05 -11.00
N SER A 74 31.64 1.88 -10.84
CA SER A 74 32.62 2.95 -10.55
C SER A 74 32.44 3.70 -9.22
N VAL A 75 31.40 3.41 -8.43
CA VAL A 75 31.16 4.04 -7.12
C VAL A 75 31.40 3.05 -5.98
N GLY A 76 30.91 1.81 -6.12
CA GLY A 76 31.03 0.74 -5.12
C GLY A 76 29.70 0.40 -4.46
N PHE A 77 29.77 -0.18 -3.26
CA PHE A 77 28.59 -0.62 -2.52
C PHE A 77 27.92 0.56 -1.80
N ILE A 78 26.65 0.80 -2.11
CA ILE A 78 25.83 1.88 -1.57
C ILE A 78 24.81 1.31 -0.60
N GLN A 79 24.68 1.98 0.55
CA GLN A 79 23.63 1.73 1.52
C GLN A 79 22.93 3.04 1.85
N ASP A 80 21.63 3.09 1.59
CA ASP A 80 20.76 4.20 1.95
C ASP A 80 19.91 3.80 3.15
N TYR A 81 19.92 4.62 4.21
CA TYR A 81 19.16 4.40 5.43
C TYR A 81 18.15 5.52 5.64
N ILE A 82 16.92 5.16 5.95
CA ILE A 82 15.91 6.05 6.52
C ILE A 82 15.58 5.54 7.92
N SER A 83 15.57 6.43 8.89
CA SER A 83 15.11 6.16 10.25
C SER A 83 14.37 7.37 10.80
N ASN A 84 13.89 7.28 12.04
CA ASN A 84 13.33 8.44 12.76
C ASN A 84 14.33 9.62 12.88
N SER A 85 15.63 9.39 12.71
CA SER A 85 16.67 10.43 12.70
C SER A 85 16.96 11.05 11.33
N GLY A 86 16.28 10.61 10.27
CA GLY A 86 16.42 11.10 8.90
C GLY A 86 17.17 10.15 7.97
N PHE A 87 17.67 10.71 6.86
CA PHE A 87 18.32 9.98 5.78
C PHE A 87 19.86 10.00 5.90
N GLU A 88 20.48 8.84 5.69
CA GLU A 88 21.93 8.72 5.60
C GLU A 88 22.35 7.82 4.43
N ARG A 89 23.40 8.20 3.71
CA ARG A 89 24.04 7.37 2.68
C ARG A 89 25.44 6.97 3.10
N TYR A 90 25.77 5.71 2.87
CA TYR A 90 27.10 5.15 3.02
C TYR A 90 27.58 4.61 1.66
N ILE A 91 28.85 4.87 1.33
CA ILE A 91 29.53 4.29 0.18
C ILE A 91 30.75 3.54 0.71
N ASN A 92 30.82 2.23 0.44
CA ASN A 92 31.88 1.35 0.95
C ASN A 92 32.08 1.52 2.48
N LYS A 93 30.97 1.52 3.23
CA LYS A 93 30.90 1.70 4.70
C LYS A 93 31.33 3.07 5.23
N LYS A 94 31.58 4.06 4.37
CA LYS A 94 31.87 5.44 4.78
C LYS A 94 30.65 6.32 4.56
N ARG A 95 30.22 7.04 5.60
CA ARG A 95 29.15 8.02 5.49
C ARG A 95 29.53 9.12 4.50
N VAL A 96 28.59 9.49 3.64
CA VAL A 96 28.74 10.58 2.68
C VAL A 96 27.84 11.74 3.08
N ASN A 97 28.40 12.94 3.08
CA ASN A 97 27.62 14.16 3.26
C ASN A 97 27.01 14.55 1.90
N LEU A 98 25.70 14.69 1.86
CA LEU A 98 24.94 15.08 0.68
C LEU A 98 24.38 16.47 0.88
N ALA A 99 24.16 17.19 -0.23
CA ALA A 99 23.31 18.37 -0.19
C ALA A 99 21.88 17.96 0.17
N ASP A 100 21.16 18.80 0.92
CA ASP A 100 19.82 18.51 1.43
C ASP A 100 18.85 18.10 0.32
N SER A 101 18.89 18.80 -0.82
CA SER A 101 18.05 18.48 -1.99
C SER A 101 18.32 17.10 -2.58
N THR A 102 19.56 16.62 -2.51
CA THR A 102 19.94 15.28 -2.97
C THR A 102 19.52 14.22 -1.95
N ALA A 103 19.70 14.50 -0.66
CA ALA A 103 19.25 13.61 0.42
C ALA A 103 17.72 13.42 0.39
N ALA A 104 16.95 14.50 0.17
CA ALA A 104 15.50 14.45 0.07
C ALA A 104 15.02 13.53 -1.06
N LYS A 105 15.52 13.73 -2.29
CA LYS A 105 15.17 12.90 -3.45
C LYS A 105 15.51 11.43 -3.26
N LEU A 106 16.68 11.14 -2.68
CA LEU A 106 17.09 9.77 -2.41
C LEU A 106 16.24 9.13 -1.31
N SER A 107 15.90 9.88 -0.26
CA SER A 107 14.99 9.45 0.80
C SER A 107 13.62 9.12 0.23
N ALA A 108 13.01 10.00 -0.58
CA ALA A 108 11.73 9.76 -1.24
C ALA A 108 11.76 8.49 -2.12
N SER A 109 12.86 8.30 -2.88
CA SER A 109 13.07 7.11 -3.71
C SER A 109 13.17 5.81 -2.90
N VAL A 110 13.74 5.83 -1.70
CA VAL A 110 13.80 4.64 -0.83
C VAL A 110 12.46 4.42 -0.13
N ASN A 111 11.86 5.49 0.39
CA ASN A 111 10.60 5.45 1.12
C ASN A 111 9.46 4.91 0.26
N SER A 112 9.33 5.38 -0.98
CA SER A 112 8.27 4.95 -1.91
C SER A 112 8.26 3.43 -2.11
N VAL A 113 9.41 2.79 -2.32
CA VAL A 113 9.47 1.32 -2.49
C VAL A 113 9.04 0.60 -1.22
N HIS A 114 9.48 1.06 -0.05
CA HIS A 114 9.06 0.49 1.24
C HIS A 114 7.58 0.69 1.52
N TYR A 115 7.03 1.86 1.19
CA TYR A 115 5.62 2.19 1.34
C TYR A 115 4.74 1.28 0.46
N PHE A 116 5.09 1.17 -0.83
CA PHE A 116 4.34 0.32 -1.77
C PHE A 116 4.41 -1.18 -1.43
N ALA A 117 5.49 -1.64 -0.82
CA ALA A 117 5.68 -3.06 -0.52
C ALA A 117 4.69 -3.60 0.53
N ILE A 118 4.09 -2.73 1.35
CA ILE A 118 3.24 -3.11 2.49
C ILE A 118 1.86 -2.45 2.47
N LEU A 119 1.39 -1.99 1.31
CA LEU A 119 0.03 -1.48 1.20
C LEU A 119 -0.99 -2.53 1.70
N PRO A 120 -2.04 -2.11 2.42
CA PRO A 120 -2.47 -0.72 2.70
C PRO A 120 -1.96 -0.14 4.02
N TYR A 121 -0.88 -0.66 4.63
CA TYR A 121 -0.48 -0.32 6.00
C TYR A 121 -0.39 1.19 6.28
N GLY A 122 0.28 1.94 5.40
CA GLY A 122 0.47 3.39 5.55
C GLY A 122 -0.79 4.24 5.32
N LEU A 123 -1.97 3.65 5.05
CA LEU A 123 -3.21 4.41 4.86
C LEU A 123 -3.82 4.93 6.17
N ASN A 124 -3.25 4.57 7.32
CA ASN A 124 -3.62 5.12 8.63
C ASN A 124 -2.69 6.22 9.13
N ASP A 125 -1.71 6.64 8.32
CA ASP A 125 -0.85 7.75 8.67
C ASP A 125 -1.68 9.04 8.82
N ALA A 126 -1.25 9.93 9.73
CA ALA A 126 -2.01 11.11 10.12
C ALA A 126 -2.26 12.10 8.97
N ALA A 127 -1.40 12.11 7.95
CA ALA A 127 -1.52 12.95 6.77
C ALA A 127 -2.47 12.38 5.69
N VAL A 128 -3.06 11.21 5.92
CA VAL A 128 -3.86 10.49 4.91
C VAL A 128 -5.35 10.77 5.10
N ASN A 129 -5.95 11.39 4.09
CA ASN A 129 -7.39 11.60 4.02
C ASN A 129 -8.04 10.48 3.22
N LYS A 130 -9.15 9.92 3.74
CA LYS A 130 -9.86 8.78 3.14
C LYS A 130 -11.31 9.14 2.87
N GLN A 131 -11.78 8.84 1.67
CA GLN A 131 -13.18 9.02 1.29
C GLN A 131 -13.70 7.79 0.55
N LEU A 132 -14.81 7.23 1.04
CA LEU A 132 -15.57 6.21 0.31
C LEU A 132 -16.35 6.90 -0.81
N ILE A 133 -15.90 6.72 -2.05
CA ILE A 133 -16.49 7.36 -3.23
C ILE A 133 -17.49 6.45 -3.95
N GLY A 134 -17.57 5.17 -3.60
CA GLY A 134 -18.62 4.28 -4.10
C GLY A 134 -18.33 2.80 -3.97
N LYS A 135 -19.14 2.01 -4.67
CA LYS A 135 -18.93 0.58 -4.89
C LYS A 135 -18.99 0.30 -6.38
N VAL A 136 -18.17 -0.64 -6.84
CA VAL A 136 -18.10 -1.05 -8.24
C VAL A 136 -17.93 -2.56 -8.31
N THR A 137 -18.21 -3.14 -9.47
CA THR A 137 -17.86 -4.53 -9.78
C THR A 137 -16.79 -4.52 -10.84
N VAL A 138 -15.67 -5.21 -10.59
CA VAL A 138 -14.55 -5.38 -11.52
C VAL A 138 -14.32 -6.88 -11.66
N ASN A 139 -14.38 -7.41 -12.87
CA ASN A 139 -14.30 -8.84 -13.18
C ASN A 139 -15.26 -9.70 -12.32
N ASP A 140 -16.53 -9.31 -12.27
CA ASP A 140 -17.60 -9.96 -11.47
C ASP A 140 -17.38 -9.97 -9.95
N VAL A 141 -16.40 -9.22 -9.43
CA VAL A 141 -16.11 -9.12 -7.99
C VAL A 141 -16.47 -7.72 -7.48
N PRO A 142 -17.22 -7.59 -6.36
CA PRO A 142 -17.56 -6.29 -5.78
C PRO A 142 -16.42 -5.68 -4.96
N TYR A 143 -16.22 -4.37 -5.13
CA TYR A 143 -15.21 -3.57 -4.44
C TYR A 143 -15.80 -2.29 -3.84
N TYR A 144 -15.27 -1.87 -2.70
CA TYR A 144 -15.33 -0.50 -2.21
C TYR A 144 -14.27 0.34 -2.94
N LYS A 145 -14.64 1.53 -3.43
CA LYS A 145 -13.71 2.52 -3.98
C LYS A 145 -13.37 3.55 -2.91
N ILE A 146 -12.12 3.57 -2.46
CA ILE A 146 -11.62 4.52 -1.47
C ILE A 146 -10.69 5.51 -2.17
N LYS A 147 -11.09 6.76 -2.25
CA LYS A 147 -10.22 7.87 -2.64
C LYS A 147 -9.31 8.22 -1.46
N VAL A 148 -8.03 8.39 -1.76
CA VAL A 148 -7.01 8.78 -0.80
C VAL A 148 -6.26 9.99 -1.33
N THR A 149 -6.12 11.00 -0.48
CA THR A 149 -5.29 12.19 -0.72
C THR A 149 -4.42 12.45 0.50
N PHE A 150 -3.38 13.26 0.34
CA PHE A 150 -2.43 13.55 1.40
C PHE A 150 -2.43 15.03 1.75
N GLU A 151 -2.27 15.33 3.04
CA GLU A 151 -2.01 16.69 3.50
C GLU A 151 -0.64 17.19 3.01
N LYS A 152 -0.54 18.48 2.68
CA LYS A 152 0.74 19.09 2.30
C LYS A 152 1.82 18.90 3.39
N GLU A 153 1.41 18.99 4.65
CA GLU A 153 2.27 18.67 5.78
C GLU A 153 2.23 17.17 6.06
N GLY A 154 3.36 16.49 5.89
CA GLY A 154 3.47 15.05 6.13
C GLY A 154 3.11 14.14 4.95
N GLY A 155 2.49 14.66 3.89
CA GLY A 155 2.16 13.91 2.66
C GLY A 155 3.34 13.66 1.72
N GLY A 156 4.48 14.31 1.92
CA GLY A 156 5.67 14.15 1.09
C GLY A 156 5.58 14.89 -0.25
N GLU A 157 6.33 14.42 -1.25
CA GLU A 157 6.36 15.01 -2.60
C GLU A 157 5.06 14.74 -3.38
N ASP A 158 4.27 13.75 -2.95
CA ASP A 158 3.08 13.25 -3.66
C ASP A 158 1.76 13.89 -3.14
N PHE A 159 1.82 15.05 -2.45
CA PHE A 159 0.61 15.65 -1.84
C PHE A 159 -0.42 16.14 -2.87
N GLU A 160 -0.02 16.29 -4.13
CA GLU A 160 -0.88 16.68 -5.25
C GLU A 160 -1.47 15.48 -5.99
N ASP A 161 -1.02 14.26 -5.65
CA ASP A 161 -1.45 13.02 -6.28
C ASP A 161 -2.77 12.53 -5.64
N GLU A 162 -3.70 12.10 -6.49
CA GLU A 162 -4.93 11.44 -6.07
C GLU A 162 -4.78 9.93 -6.23
N PHE A 163 -5.11 9.19 -5.18
CA PHE A 163 -5.08 7.73 -5.18
C PHE A 163 -6.49 7.16 -5.07
N VAL A 164 -6.72 6.01 -5.70
CA VAL A 164 -7.96 5.24 -5.54
C VAL A 164 -7.60 3.79 -5.26
N TYR A 165 -8.18 3.24 -4.20
CA TYR A 165 -8.02 1.85 -3.79
C TYR A 165 -9.33 1.10 -4.00
N TRP A 166 -9.26 -0.06 -4.65
CA TRP A 166 -10.38 -0.99 -4.76
C TRP A 166 -10.18 -2.12 -3.76
N ILE A 167 -11.01 -2.08 -2.72
CA ILE A 167 -10.95 -3.00 -1.57
C ILE A 167 -12.11 -3.98 -1.67
N GLN A 168 -11.82 -5.26 -1.82
CA GLN A 168 -12.82 -6.29 -2.08
C GLN A 168 -13.82 -6.36 -0.92
N THR A 169 -15.13 -6.40 -1.21
CA THR A 169 -16.14 -6.18 -0.14
C THR A 169 -16.25 -7.31 0.88
N GLU A 170 -15.83 -8.53 0.53
CA GLU A 170 -15.93 -9.70 1.41
C GLU A 170 -14.61 -9.98 2.15
N THR A 171 -13.48 -9.90 1.44
CA THR A 171 -12.18 -10.25 2.00
C THR A 171 -11.37 -9.06 2.51
N PHE A 172 -11.80 -7.83 2.19
CA PHE A 172 -11.07 -6.59 2.46
C PHE A 172 -9.66 -6.53 1.85
N LYS A 173 -9.36 -7.40 0.88
CA LYS A 173 -8.10 -7.36 0.17
C LYS A 173 -8.07 -6.16 -0.79
N VAL A 174 -6.94 -5.47 -0.81
CA VAL A 174 -6.64 -4.48 -1.84
C VAL A 174 -6.16 -5.24 -3.08
N ASP A 175 -7.01 -5.30 -4.10
CA ASP A 175 -6.70 -5.98 -5.36
C ASP A 175 -6.36 -5.00 -6.47
N TYR A 176 -6.86 -3.76 -6.39
CA TYR A 176 -6.47 -2.70 -7.32
C TYR A 176 -6.12 -1.39 -6.61
N LEU A 177 -5.19 -0.66 -7.21
CA LEU A 177 -4.77 0.68 -6.82
C LEU A 177 -4.53 1.50 -8.08
N ALA A 178 -4.96 2.76 -8.08
CA ALA A 178 -4.60 3.70 -9.11
C ALA A 178 -4.16 5.03 -8.52
N TYR A 179 -3.35 5.76 -9.27
CA TYR A 179 -2.91 7.09 -8.86
C TYR A 179 -2.61 7.99 -10.05
N SER A 180 -2.84 9.28 -9.87
CA SER A 180 -2.32 10.33 -10.75
C SER A 180 -0.93 10.78 -10.28
N TYR A 181 -0.16 11.38 -11.19
CA TYR A 181 1.09 12.08 -10.85
C TYR A 181 1.40 13.12 -11.92
N GLU A 182 2.19 14.13 -11.57
CA GLU A 182 2.62 15.15 -12.53
C GLU A 182 3.62 14.58 -13.56
N GLU A 183 3.38 14.86 -14.84
CA GLU A 183 4.30 14.63 -15.97
C GLU A 183 4.64 15.97 -16.64
N GLU A 184 5.77 16.05 -17.36
CA GLU A 184 6.21 17.28 -18.05
C GLU A 184 5.13 17.86 -19.00
N ASP A 185 4.33 16.98 -19.60
CA ASP A 185 3.30 17.32 -20.58
C ASP A 185 1.86 17.17 -20.05
N GLY A 186 1.65 17.04 -18.73
CA GLY A 186 0.31 16.95 -18.13
C GLY A 186 0.22 16.03 -16.92
N VAL A 187 -0.90 15.30 -16.80
CA VAL A 187 -1.13 14.37 -15.68
C VAL A 187 -0.97 12.94 -16.17
N GLY A 188 -0.03 12.22 -15.55
CA GLY A 188 0.16 10.79 -15.75
C GLY A 188 -0.75 9.97 -14.84
N PHE A 189 -1.09 8.76 -15.28
CA PHE A 189 -1.89 7.82 -14.48
C PHE A 189 -1.26 6.42 -14.48
N ARG A 190 -1.40 5.73 -13.35
CA ARG A 190 -1.13 4.29 -13.25
C ARG A 190 -2.32 3.58 -12.65
N PHE A 191 -2.63 2.41 -13.20
CA PHE A 191 -3.55 1.44 -12.61
C PHE A 191 -2.78 0.17 -12.31
N ARG A 192 -2.91 -0.36 -11.10
CA ARG A 192 -2.22 -1.54 -10.63
C ARG A 192 -3.22 -2.61 -10.24
N GLU A 193 -3.03 -3.80 -10.79
CA GLU A 193 -3.77 -5.01 -10.45
C GLU A 193 -2.83 -5.94 -9.68
N ALA A 194 -3.23 -6.31 -8.46
CA ALA A 194 -2.47 -7.22 -7.61
C ALA A 194 -2.50 -8.65 -8.17
N PHE A 195 -1.35 -9.32 -8.13
CA PHE A 195 -1.22 -10.74 -8.43
C PHE A 195 -0.15 -11.38 -7.53
N ASN A 196 -0.07 -12.72 -7.52
CA ASN A 196 0.95 -13.46 -6.76
C ASN A 196 1.01 -13.07 -5.27
N GLU A 197 -0.15 -13.13 -4.61
CA GLU A 197 -0.27 -12.91 -3.17
C GLU A 197 0.53 -13.94 -2.37
N ARG A 198 1.29 -13.45 -1.40
CA ARG A 198 2.09 -14.24 -0.48
C ARG A 198 1.91 -13.70 0.93
N TYR A 199 1.90 -14.61 1.90
CA TYR A 199 1.97 -14.25 3.31
C TYR A 199 3.32 -14.71 3.87
N VAL A 200 4.12 -13.76 4.34
CA VAL A 200 5.43 -14.00 4.97
C VAL A 200 5.41 -13.33 6.33
N LEU A 201 5.70 -14.07 7.39
CA LEU A 201 5.58 -13.60 8.79
C LEU A 201 4.17 -13.10 9.18
N GLY A 202 3.14 -13.56 8.46
CA GLY A 202 1.77 -13.08 8.64
C GLY A 202 1.52 -11.69 8.04
N LEU A 203 2.45 -11.17 7.24
CA LEU A 203 2.31 -9.95 6.44
C LEU A 203 2.00 -10.33 5.00
N ARG A 204 1.02 -9.66 4.41
CA ARG A 204 0.61 -9.81 3.01
C ARG A 204 1.55 -9.02 2.12
N PHE A 205 2.05 -9.68 1.08
CA PHE A 205 2.80 -9.07 -0.01
C PHE A 205 2.15 -9.48 -1.34
N VAL A 206 2.10 -8.55 -2.28
CA VAL A 206 1.56 -8.78 -3.63
C VAL A 206 2.51 -8.20 -4.67
N ASP A 207 2.54 -8.83 -5.85
CA ASP A 207 3.10 -8.22 -7.04
C ASP A 207 2.01 -7.44 -7.77
N TYR A 208 2.39 -6.53 -8.67
CA TYR A 208 1.42 -5.73 -9.44
C TYR A 208 1.68 -5.76 -10.95
N ASN A 209 0.63 -6.03 -11.72
CA ASN A 209 0.60 -5.64 -13.13
C ASN A 209 0.37 -4.13 -13.15
N ASN A 210 1.23 -3.38 -13.84
CA ASN A 210 1.21 -1.94 -13.85
C ASN A 210 0.83 -1.43 -15.24
N TYR A 211 -0.35 -0.81 -15.33
CA TYR A 211 -0.97 -0.35 -16.55
C TYR A 211 -0.97 1.17 -16.65
N LYS A 212 -1.10 1.68 -17.88
CA LYS A 212 -1.37 3.09 -18.19
C LYS A 212 -2.55 3.18 -19.15
N PRO A 213 -3.46 4.16 -18.98
CA PRO A 213 -4.49 4.45 -19.97
C PRO A 213 -3.91 5.08 -21.24
N GLU A 214 -4.52 4.81 -22.38
CA GLU A 214 -4.19 5.48 -23.66
C GLU A 214 -5.11 6.68 -23.95
N ALA A 215 -6.25 6.78 -23.25
CA ALA A 215 -7.20 7.87 -23.41
C ALA A 215 -6.80 9.13 -22.63
N GLU A 216 -7.07 10.30 -23.21
CA GLU A 216 -6.97 11.60 -22.54
C GLU A 216 -8.31 11.99 -21.89
N GLY A 217 -8.28 12.97 -20.99
CA GLY A 217 -9.51 13.52 -20.37
C GLY A 217 -10.21 12.59 -19.38
N ILE A 218 -9.46 11.65 -18.80
CA ILE A 218 -9.93 10.66 -17.82
C ILE A 218 -9.50 11.06 -16.41
N SER A 219 -10.26 10.63 -15.41
CA SER A 219 -9.86 10.75 -14.01
C SER A 219 -9.25 9.44 -13.49
N VAL A 220 -8.50 9.51 -12.39
CA VAL A 220 -8.01 8.31 -11.70
C VAL A 220 -9.14 7.39 -11.24
N GLU A 221 -10.32 7.97 -10.97
CA GLU A 221 -11.50 7.25 -10.53
C GLU A 221 -12.13 6.42 -11.65
N ASP A 222 -11.91 6.73 -12.92
CA ASP A 222 -12.51 6.03 -14.07
C ASP A 222 -11.67 4.85 -14.58
N LEU A 223 -10.51 4.58 -13.96
CA LEU A 223 -9.55 3.61 -14.48
C LEU A 223 -10.01 2.16 -14.37
N ASP A 224 -10.91 1.83 -13.44
CA ASP A 224 -11.55 0.51 -13.36
C ASP A 224 -12.45 0.24 -14.58
N ASP A 225 -13.22 1.24 -15.01
CA ASP A 225 -14.06 1.13 -16.21
C ASP A 225 -13.20 0.88 -17.47
N LEU A 226 -12.05 1.54 -17.59
CA LEU A 226 -11.12 1.30 -18.69
C LEU A 226 -10.46 -0.07 -18.61
N PHE A 227 -10.15 -0.55 -17.39
CA PHE A 227 -9.59 -1.87 -17.17
C PHE A 227 -10.54 -2.98 -17.65
N GLU A 228 -11.83 -2.90 -17.26
CA GLU A 228 -12.88 -3.84 -17.70
C GLU A 228 -13.04 -3.85 -19.23
N LYS A 229 -12.91 -2.69 -19.86
CA LYS A 229 -12.99 -2.54 -21.33
C LYS A 229 -11.69 -2.95 -22.04
N GLN A 230 -10.66 -3.41 -21.32
CA GLN A 230 -9.34 -3.74 -21.85
C GLN A 230 -8.66 -2.55 -22.57
N GLN A 231 -8.93 -1.34 -22.10
CA GLN A 231 -8.42 -0.07 -22.65
C GLN A 231 -7.18 0.44 -21.91
N LEU A 232 -6.62 -0.35 -21.01
CA LEU A 232 -5.38 -0.06 -20.32
C LEU A 232 -4.23 -0.88 -20.91
N LYS A 233 -3.11 -0.22 -21.19
CA LYS A 233 -1.90 -0.85 -21.69
C LYS A 233 -1.02 -1.33 -20.54
N LEU A 234 -0.68 -2.62 -20.53
CA LEU A 234 0.31 -3.15 -19.59
C LEU A 234 1.71 -2.56 -19.90
N LEU A 235 2.28 -1.83 -18.95
CA LEU A 235 3.61 -1.23 -19.09
C LEU A 235 4.70 -2.12 -18.49
N SER A 236 4.44 -2.67 -17.31
CA SER A 236 5.44 -3.41 -16.55
C SER A 236 4.81 -4.31 -15.51
N LYS A 237 5.64 -5.17 -14.91
CA LYS A 237 5.30 -5.92 -13.69
C LYS A 237 6.19 -5.43 -12.57
N ILE A 238 5.59 -5.15 -11.42
CA ILE A 238 6.27 -4.76 -10.19
C ILE A 238 6.28 -6.01 -9.32
N LYS A 239 7.47 -6.58 -9.10
CA LYS A 239 7.62 -7.83 -8.36
C LYS A 239 8.55 -7.68 -7.18
N LEU A 240 8.09 -8.17 -6.03
CA LEU A 240 8.93 -8.36 -4.86
C LEU A 240 9.47 -9.78 -4.88
N GLU A 241 10.79 -9.92 -4.87
CA GLU A 241 11.47 -11.21 -4.92
C GLU A 241 12.13 -11.50 -3.55
N THR A 242 12.38 -12.78 -3.25
CA THR A 242 13.14 -13.20 -2.06
C THR A 242 12.65 -12.53 -0.76
N ILE A 243 11.34 -12.55 -0.52
CA ILE A 243 10.74 -11.99 0.70
C ILE A 243 11.03 -12.95 1.85
N VAL A 244 11.82 -12.49 2.81
CA VAL A 244 12.29 -13.30 3.94
C VAL A 244 12.23 -12.51 5.24
N GLU A 245 12.33 -13.22 6.36
CA GLU A 245 12.55 -12.61 7.65
C GLU A 245 13.83 -11.77 7.66
N GLY A 246 13.71 -10.55 8.14
CA GLY A 246 14.82 -9.62 8.25
C GLY A 246 15.66 -9.98 9.48
N SER A 247 16.96 -9.72 9.40
CA SER A 247 17.77 -9.72 10.62
C SER A 247 17.20 -8.69 11.59
N PRO A 248 17.27 -8.91 12.92
CA PRO A 248 16.92 -7.89 13.89
C PRO A 248 17.89 -6.71 13.71
N LEU A 249 17.48 -5.73 12.90
CA LEU A 249 18.20 -4.47 12.79
C LEU A 249 18.04 -3.77 14.13
N LYS A 250 19.10 -3.07 14.57
CA LYS A 250 19.01 -2.20 15.74
C LYS A 250 18.05 -1.06 15.43
N VAL A 251 16.77 -1.26 15.73
CA VAL A 251 15.81 -0.18 15.87
C VAL A 251 16.12 0.43 17.24
N ASN A 252 17.07 1.37 17.27
CA ASN A 252 17.44 2.05 18.50
C ASN A 252 16.41 3.15 18.79
N PRO A 253 15.80 3.18 19.99
CA PRO A 253 14.95 4.28 20.43
C PRO A 253 15.72 5.59 20.64
#